data_AF-A0AAU5JV06-F1
#
_entry.id   AF-A0AAU5JV06-F1
#
_cell.length_a   1.000
_cell.length_b   1.000
_cell.length_c   1.000
_cell.angle_alpha   90.00
_cell.angle_beta   90.00
_cell.angle_gamma   90.00
#
_symmetry.space_group_name_H-M   'P 1'
#
loop_
_entity.id
_entity.type
_entity.pdbx_description
1 polymer ?
#
loop_
_entity_poly.entity_id
_entity_poly.type
_entity_poly.pdbx_seq_one_letter_code
_entity_poly.pdbx_strand_id
1 'polypeptide(L)'
;MISFRRIAPALTGALFVTALATGATGWVTGTAPLTDAGMLGFLAAVPLMYWVLITRTHELTDEQLNAATKQGYIKALDHVGQGLVHVPRPPSPGQCETCGRHESPADVISLDEHRRAAPHITEENRAVP
;
A
#
# COMPACT_ATOMS: atom_id res chain seq x y z
N MET A 1 -19.71 -14.36 -22.73
CA MET A 1 -20.30 -13.10 -22.24
C MET A 1 -19.15 -12.17 -21.88
N ILE A 2 -18.96 -11.07 -22.60
CA ILE A 2 -17.88 -10.13 -22.29
C ILE A 2 -18.29 -9.39 -21.02
N SER A 3 -17.52 -9.56 -19.94
CA SER A 3 -17.85 -8.97 -18.65
C SER A 3 -17.78 -7.45 -18.76
N PHE A 4 -18.86 -6.75 -18.38
CA PHE A 4 -19.02 -5.30 -18.49
C PHE A 4 -17.82 -4.53 -17.91
N ARG A 5 -17.23 -5.06 -16.82
CA ARG A 5 -16.00 -4.56 -16.18
C ARG A 5 -14.79 -4.45 -17.13
N ARG A 6 -14.70 -5.32 -18.13
CA ARG A 6 -13.57 -5.34 -19.09
C ARG A 6 -13.69 -4.25 -20.15
N ILE A 7 -14.93 -3.92 -20.55
CA ILE A 7 -15.21 -2.94 -21.62
C ILE A 7 -15.43 -1.53 -21.04
N ALA A 8 -15.91 -1.42 -19.79
CA ALA A 8 -16.26 -0.15 -19.16
C ALA A 8 -15.20 0.97 -19.32
N PRO A 9 -13.88 0.72 -19.20
CA PRO A 9 -12.87 1.75 -19.43
C PRO A 9 -12.75 2.21 -20.87
N ALA A 10 -12.83 1.28 -21.82
CA ALA A 10 -12.78 1.61 -23.25
C ALA A 10 -14.03 2.40 -23.65
N LEU A 11 -15.21 2.01 -23.15
CA LEU A 11 -16.46 2.74 -23.36
C LEU A 11 -16.42 4.14 -22.74
N THR A 12 -15.91 4.27 -21.52
CA THR A 12 -15.76 5.55 -20.82
C THR A 12 -14.81 6.48 -21.57
N GLY A 13 -13.67 5.95 -22.03
CA GLY A 13 -12.73 6.69 -22.87
C GLY A 13 -13.36 7.15 -24.17
N ALA A 14 -14.10 6.27 -24.86
CA ALA A 14 -14.80 6.62 -26.09
C ALA A 14 -15.85 7.72 -25.85
N LEU A 15 -16.67 7.60 -24.81
CA LEU A 15 -17.67 8.61 -24.45
C LEU A 15 -17.02 9.97 -24.18
N PHE A 16 -15.93 9.99 -23.41
CA PHE A 16 -15.18 11.22 -23.13
C PHE A 16 -14.64 11.88 -24.40
N VAL A 17 -14.01 11.10 -25.29
CA VAL A 17 -13.49 11.60 -26.57
C VAL A 17 -14.62 12.13 -27.45
N THR A 18 -15.76 11.43 -27.52
CA THR A 18 -16.92 11.89 -28.31
C THR A 18 -17.51 13.18 -27.76
N ALA A 19 -17.62 13.33 -26.44
CA ALA A 19 -18.12 14.55 -25.81
C ALA A 19 -17.19 15.74 -26.09
N LEU A 20 -15.88 15.53 -25.95
CA LEU A 20 -14.87 16.54 -26.23
C LEU A 20 -14.88 16.96 -27.71
N ALA A 21 -14.95 16.00 -28.64
CA ALA A 21 -15.02 16.28 -30.07
C ALA A 21 -16.30 17.04 -30.45
N THR A 22 -17.43 16.70 -29.85
CA THR A 22 -18.72 17.38 -30.08
C THR A 22 -18.66 18.84 -29.61
N GLY A 23 -18.12 19.07 -28.40
CA GLY A 23 -17.97 20.43 -27.86
C GLY A 23 -16.98 21.27 -28.66
N ALA A 24 -15.84 20.69 -29.04
CA ALA A 24 -14.84 21.35 -29.88
C ALA A 24 -15.42 21.73 -31.25
N THR A 25 -16.20 20.83 -31.87
CA THR A 25 -16.89 21.10 -33.12
C THR A 25 -17.88 22.24 -32.95
N GLY A 26 -18.70 22.21 -31.89
CA GLY A 26 -19.65 23.27 -31.59
C GLY A 26 -19.00 24.64 -31.41
N TRP A 27 -17.82 24.67 -30.80
CA TRP A 27 -17.03 25.89 -30.61
C TRP A 27 -16.49 26.42 -31.95
N VAL A 28 -15.98 25.54 -32.80
CA VAL A 28 -15.48 25.90 -34.15
C VAL A 28 -16.60 26.38 -35.07
N THR A 29 -17.77 25.75 -35.02
CA THR A 29 -18.91 26.11 -35.87
C THR A 29 -19.77 27.24 -35.31
N GLY A 30 -19.47 27.73 -34.10
CA GLY A 30 -20.26 28.76 -33.41
C GLY A 30 -21.67 28.31 -33.03
N THR A 31 -21.93 27.00 -33.00
CA THR A 31 -23.24 26.42 -32.71
C THR A 31 -23.39 26.14 -31.23
N ALA A 32 -24.05 27.06 -30.52
CA ALA A 32 -24.39 26.93 -29.10
C ALA A 32 -24.90 25.53 -28.67
N PRO A 33 -25.85 24.88 -29.38
CA PRO A 33 -26.36 23.57 -28.93
C PRO A 33 -25.30 22.45 -28.96
N LEU A 34 -24.35 22.48 -29.90
CA LEU A 34 -23.25 21.50 -29.92
C LEU A 34 -22.23 21.78 -28.82
N THR A 35 -21.94 23.05 -28.55
CA THR A 35 -21.05 23.46 -27.47
C THR A 35 -21.62 23.04 -26.11
N ASP A 36 -22.90 23.29 -25.87
CA ASP A 36 -23.59 22.92 -24.64
C ASP A 36 -23.67 21.39 -24.49
N ALA A 37 -23.99 20.66 -25.56
CA ALA A 37 -24.02 19.20 -25.55
C ALA A 37 -22.64 18.59 -25.23
N GLY A 38 -21.58 19.14 -25.84
CA GLY A 38 -20.21 18.71 -25.55
C GLY A 38 -19.78 19.02 -24.12
N MET A 39 -20.15 20.19 -23.58
CA MET A 39 -19.82 20.60 -22.22
C MET A 39 -20.56 19.75 -21.18
N LEU A 40 -21.85 19.49 -21.38
CA LEU A 40 -22.62 18.57 -20.52
C LEU A 40 -22.07 17.14 -20.59
N GLY A 41 -21.75 16.67 -21.80
CA GLY A 41 -21.12 15.37 -22.00
C GLY A 41 -19.77 15.27 -21.28
N PHE A 42 -18.95 16.32 -21.35
CA PHE A 42 -17.66 16.37 -20.66
C PHE A 42 -17.83 16.36 -19.14
N LEU A 43 -18.74 17.18 -18.61
CA LEU A 43 -19.06 17.24 -17.18
C LEU A 43 -19.56 15.90 -16.65
N ALA A 44 -20.32 15.14 -17.44
CA ALA A 44 -20.76 13.79 -17.09
C ALA A 44 -19.63 12.75 -17.21
N ALA A 45 -18.75 12.89 -18.20
CA ALA A 45 -17.69 11.92 -18.48
C ALA A 45 -16.52 11.98 -17.48
N VAL A 46 -16.20 13.15 -16.93
CA VAL A 46 -15.13 13.32 -15.93
C VAL A 46 -15.33 12.47 -14.66
N PRO A 47 -16.46 12.56 -13.93
CA PRO A 47 -16.66 11.74 -12.73
C PRO A 47 -16.72 10.25 -13.07
N LEU A 48 -17.23 9.89 -14.25
CA LEU A 48 -17.27 8.51 -14.72
C LEU A 48 -15.86 7.97 -15.01
N MET A 49 -15.00 8.78 -15.63
CA MET A 49 -13.59 8.47 -15.84
C MET A 49 -12.86 8.26 -14.51
N TYR A 50 -13.07 9.17 -13.54
CA TYR A 50 -12.45 9.10 -12.22
C TYR A 50 -12.85 7.81 -11.48
N TRP A 51 -14.14 7.47 -11.51
CA TRP A 51 -14.65 6.22 -10.94
C TRP A 51 -13.98 4.98 -11.55
N VAL A 52 -13.88 4.92 -12.87
CA VAL A 52 -13.25 3.79 -13.57
C VAL A 52 -11.75 3.69 -13.25
N LEU A 53 -11.05 4.81 -13.13
CA LEU A 53 -9.65 4.81 -12.71
C LEU A 53 -9.51 4.28 -11.28
N ILE A 54 -10.27 4.82 -10.33
CA ILE A 54 -10.20 4.41 -8.92
C ILE A 54 -10.45 2.91 -8.77
N THR A 55 -11.54 2.42 -9.37
CA THR A 55 -11.92 1.01 -9.27
C THR A 55 -10.84 0.08 -9.83
N ARG A 56 -10.20 0.46 -10.94
CA ARG A 56 -9.06 -0.29 -11.48
C ARG A 56 -7.83 -0.24 -10.59
N THR A 57 -7.53 0.92 -10.00
CA THR A 57 -6.38 1.05 -9.11
C THR A 57 -6.56 0.16 -7.89
N HIS A 58 -7.75 0.14 -7.28
CA HIS A 58 -8.04 -0.76 -6.16
C HIS A 58 -7.90 -2.23 -6.54
N GLU A 59 -8.43 -2.66 -7.70
CA GLU A 59 -8.30 -4.04 -8.15
C GLU A 59 -6.83 -4.47 -8.31
N LEU A 60 -5.98 -3.60 -8.88
CA LEU A 60 -4.56 -3.87 -9.03
C LEU A 60 -3.83 -3.86 -7.67
N THR A 61 -4.17 -2.92 -6.79
CA THR A 61 -3.58 -2.84 -5.45
C THR A 61 -3.94 -4.06 -4.60
N ASP A 62 -5.18 -4.53 -4.65
CA ASP A 62 -5.63 -5.71 -3.91
C ASP A 62 -4.91 -6.97 -4.37
N GLU A 63 -4.71 -7.13 -5.68
CA GLU A 63 -3.99 -8.27 -6.24
C GLU A 63 -2.50 -8.25 -5.86
N GLN A 64 -1.87 -7.08 -5.90
CA GLN A 64 -0.49 -6.90 -5.44
C GLN A 64 -0.35 -7.15 -3.95
N LEU A 65 -1.28 -6.64 -3.14
CA LEU A 65 -1.28 -6.84 -1.70
C LEU A 65 -1.42 -8.33 -1.37
N ASN A 66 -2.37 -9.03 -2.00
CA ASN A 66 -2.56 -10.46 -1.81
C ASN A 66 -1.32 -11.27 -2.21
N ALA A 67 -0.68 -10.94 -3.34
CA ALA A 67 0.56 -11.58 -3.77
C ALA A 67 1.70 -11.35 -2.76
N ALA A 68 1.85 -10.12 -2.27
CA ALA A 68 2.85 -9.76 -1.27
C ALA A 68 2.60 -10.47 0.06
N THR A 69 1.35 -10.55 0.53
CA THR A 69 0.98 -11.29 1.74
C THR A 69 1.34 -12.76 1.62
N LYS A 70 1.02 -13.39 0.49
CA LYS A 70 1.34 -14.80 0.25
C LYS A 70 2.86 -15.05 0.26
N GLN A 71 3.63 -14.19 -0.40
CA GLN A 71 5.09 -14.30 -0.40
C GLN A 71 5.68 -14.08 1.00
N GLY A 72 5.18 -13.09 1.73
CA GLY A 72 5.58 -12.82 3.12
C GLY A 72 5.30 -14.01 4.03
N TYR A 73 4.13 -14.64 3.89
CA TYR A 73 3.77 -15.84 4.65
C TYR A 73 4.71 -17.02 4.38
N ILE A 74 5.04 -17.29 3.11
CA ILE A 74 5.97 -18.36 2.73
C ILE A 74 7.37 -18.09 3.32
N LYS A 75 7.85 -16.86 3.23
CA LYS A 75 9.16 -16.47 3.78
C LYS A 75 9.20 -16.60 5.31
N ALA A 76 8.11 -16.28 5.99
CA ALA A 76 7.99 -16.46 7.43
C ALA A 76 8.04 -17.94 7.83
N LEU A 77 7.32 -18.81 7.10
CA LEU A 77 7.37 -20.25 7.34
C LEU A 77 8.76 -20.85 7.08
N ASP A 78 9.45 -20.41 6.04
CA ASP A 78 10.82 -20.84 5.75
C ASP A 78 11.78 -20.45 6.89
N HIS A 79 11.65 -19.21 7.42
CA HIS A 79 12.46 -18.77 8.54
C HIS A 79 12.18 -19.57 9.83
N VAL A 80 10.91 -19.87 10.12
CA VAL A 80 10.54 -20.75 11.25
C VAL A 80 11.07 -22.16 11.05
N GLY A 81 10.94 -22.72 9.85
CA GLY A 81 11.48 -24.04 9.51
C GLY A 81 12.99 -24.12 9.71
N GLN A 82 13.73 -23.10 9.26
CA GLN A 82 15.17 -23.00 9.47
C GLN A 82 15.53 -22.92 10.95
N GLY A 83 14.81 -22.11 11.74
CA GLY A 83 15.02 -22.01 13.19
C GLY A 83 14.76 -23.31 13.95
N LEU A 84 13.80 -24.12 13.50
CA LEU A 84 13.50 -25.43 14.10
C LEU A 84 14.50 -26.53 13.71
N VAL A 85 15.03 -26.49 12.49
CA VAL A 85 15.97 -27.50 12.00
C VAL A 85 17.41 -27.19 12.42
N HIS A 86 17.79 -25.91 12.45
CA HIS A 86 19.14 -25.45 12.79
C HIS A 86 19.16 -24.86 14.20
N VAL A 87 18.70 -25.61 15.19
CA VAL A 87 18.94 -25.25 16.58
C VAL A 87 20.44 -25.43 16.84
N PRO A 88 21.19 -24.36 17.16
CA PRO A 88 22.59 -24.51 17.55
C PRO A 88 22.65 -25.51 18.70
N ARG A 89 23.54 -26.50 18.57
CA ARG A 89 23.73 -27.50 19.62
C ARG A 89 24.04 -26.73 20.91
N PRO A 90 23.24 -26.89 21.98
CA PRO A 90 23.46 -26.13 23.20
C PRO A 90 24.90 -26.37 23.68
N PRO A 91 25.60 -25.35 24.19
CA PRO A 91 26.93 -25.53 24.73
C PRO A 91 26.89 -26.65 25.77
N SER A 92 27.80 -27.61 25.63
CA SER A 92 27.87 -28.78 26.52
C SER A 92 27.91 -28.33 27.97
N PRO A 93 27.07 -28.87 28.86
CA PRO A 93 27.14 -28.57 30.29
C PRO A 93 28.48 -29.09 30.81
N GLY A 94 29.48 -28.22 30.94
CA GLY A 94 30.77 -28.58 31.52
C GLY A 94 32.02 -27.96 30.89
N GLN A 95 31.94 -27.23 29.77
CA GLN A 95 33.09 -26.52 29.22
C GLN A 95 32.83 -25.03 29.15
N CYS A 96 32.81 -24.40 30.32
CA CYS A 96 33.07 -22.98 30.40
C CYS A 96 34.37 -22.78 31.17
N GLU A 97 35.49 -22.71 30.45
CA GLU A 97 36.80 -22.43 31.04
C GLU A 97 36.88 -21.02 31.64
N THR A 98 35.88 -20.16 31.36
CA THR A 98 35.84 -18.75 31.79
C THR A 98 34.58 -18.34 32.54
N CYS A 99 33.67 -19.27 32.90
CA CYS A 99 32.47 -18.93 33.68
C CYS A 99 32.84 -18.90 35.16
N GLY A 100 33.46 -17.80 35.57
CA GLY A 100 33.35 -17.35 36.94
C GLY A 100 31.88 -17.03 37.23
N ARG A 101 31.25 -17.82 38.10
CA ARG A 101 30.03 -17.50 38.87
C ARG A 101 28.79 -17.01 38.09
N HIS A 102 27.76 -17.85 38.11
CA HIS A 102 26.33 -17.49 37.95
C HIS A 102 25.89 -16.93 36.60
N GLU A 103 25.82 -17.78 35.58
CA GLU A 103 24.77 -17.65 34.56
C GLU A 103 23.99 -18.97 34.53
N SER A 104 22.88 -18.96 35.27
CA SER A 104 21.85 -19.99 35.16
C SER A 104 21.08 -19.73 33.86
N PRO A 105 20.80 -20.75 33.03
CA PRO A 105 20.04 -20.58 31.78
C PRO A 105 18.57 -20.15 31.99
N ALA A 106 18.13 -19.95 33.23
CA ALA A 106 16.83 -19.36 33.56
C ALA A 106 16.83 -17.81 33.53
N ASP A 107 17.97 -17.15 33.33
CA ASP A 107 18.10 -15.68 33.48
C ASP A 107 17.91 -14.89 32.16
N VAL A 108 17.61 -15.56 31.04
CA VAL A 108 17.36 -14.92 29.73
C VAL A 108 15.93 -14.33 29.59
N ILE A 109 15.13 -14.34 30.67
CA ILE A 109 13.87 -13.60 30.74
C ILE A 109 14.04 -12.42 31.72
N SER A 110 15.07 -11.61 31.53
CA SER A 110 14.97 -10.21 31.94
C SER A 110 14.03 -9.54 30.94
N LEU A 111 12.75 -9.43 31.31
CA LEU A 111 11.81 -8.51 30.68
C LEU A 111 12.52 -7.18 30.46
N ASP A 112 12.65 -6.82 29.19
CA ASP A 112 13.27 -5.59 28.70
C ASP A 112 12.42 -4.39 29.18
N GLU A 113 12.61 -4.04 30.46
CA GLU A 113 12.03 -2.90 31.16
C GLU A 113 12.71 -1.58 30.74
N HIS A 114 13.39 -1.57 29.58
CA HIS A 114 14.06 -0.41 29.01
C HIS A 114 13.33 0.23 27.82
N ARG A 115 12.11 -0.21 27.49
CA ARG A 115 11.27 0.45 26.45
C ARG A 115 10.28 1.47 26.98
N ARG A 116 10.61 2.24 28.02
CA ARG A 116 9.96 3.52 28.36
C ARG A 116 10.96 4.53 28.93
N ALA A 117 11.90 4.97 28.12
CA ALA A 117 12.43 6.32 28.24
C ALA A 117 12.04 7.06 26.97
N ALA A 118 10.83 7.63 26.97
CA ALA A 118 10.47 8.63 25.97
C ALA A 118 11.43 9.83 26.15
N PRO A 119 12.11 10.32 25.10
CA PRO A 119 12.80 11.58 25.22
C PRO A 119 11.74 12.68 25.35
N HIS A 120 11.74 13.32 26.52
CA HIS A 120 11.11 14.61 26.74
C HIS A 120 11.72 15.58 25.73
N ILE A 121 10.96 15.97 24.69
CA ILE A 121 11.35 17.10 23.86
C ILE A 121 11.08 18.34 24.72
N THR A 122 12.15 18.91 25.23
CA THR A 122 12.16 20.23 25.86
C THR A 122 11.88 21.26 24.77
N GLU A 123 10.66 21.79 24.73
CA GLU A 123 10.38 23.05 24.03
C GLU A 123 11.12 24.17 24.77
N GLU A 124 12.33 24.49 24.32
CA GLU A 124 13.05 25.70 24.73
C GLU A 124 13.11 26.69 23.57
N ASN A 125 12.27 27.71 23.69
CA ASN A 125 12.43 29.09 23.21
C ASN A 125 12.99 29.34 21.80
N ARG A 126 12.08 29.71 20.90
CA ARG A 126 12.31 30.83 19.97
C ARG A 126 11.27 31.91 20.21
N ALA A 127 11.68 32.92 20.98
CA ALA A 127 11.08 34.24 20.93
C ALA A 127 11.40 34.90 19.58
N VAL A 128 10.41 35.60 19.02
CA VAL A 128 10.40 36.82 18.17
C VAL A 128 9.03 36.82 17.46
N PRO A 129 8.30 37.95 17.35
CA PRO A 129 8.63 39.34 17.68
C PRO A 129 7.92 39.92 18.90
#